data_AF-A0A2T0K3J8-F1
#
_entry.id   AF-A0A2T0K3J8-F1
#
_cell.length_a   1.000
_cell.length_b   1.000
_cell.length_c   1.000
_cell.angle_alpha   90.00
_cell.angle_beta   90.00
_cell.angle_gamma   90.00
#
_symmetry.space_group_name_H-M   'P 1'
#
loop_
_entity.id
_entity.type
_entity.pdbx_description
1 polymer ?
#
loop_
_entity_poly.entity_id
_entity_poly.type
_entity_poly.pdbx_seq_one_letter_code
_entity_poly.pdbx_strand_id
1 'polypeptide(L)'
;MTDMKRRDVLRYSAAGAVTAATATLAGTEALAGPDRSDMPADRRTDRDKKADPWDPRDFDELYKGRRIRGRHLLGSLLRGQDELFVGNRKLALTTISTLFFPADGSAPYVATGYISAINHYDPVEIDDNRRRDGLKRLGRKIVDILGDCELGEESARTHHH
;
A
#
# COMPACT_ATOMS: atom_id res chain seq x y z
N MET A 1 24.43 -27.04 -39.18
CA MET A 1 23.24 -27.44 -38.40
C MET A 1 23.42 -26.86 -37.01
N THR A 2 22.69 -25.88 -36.51
CA THR A 2 21.39 -25.26 -36.84
C THR A 2 21.45 -23.81 -36.35
N ASP A 3 21.32 -22.86 -37.29
CA ASP A 3 21.25 -21.42 -37.01
C ASP A 3 19.80 -21.08 -36.65
N MET A 4 19.51 -20.88 -35.37
CA MET A 4 18.16 -20.56 -34.87
C MET A 4 18.05 -19.04 -34.64
N LYS A 5 17.27 -18.40 -35.52
CA LYS A 5 17.02 -16.96 -35.57
C LYS A 5 16.29 -16.48 -34.30
N ARG A 6 16.72 -15.31 -33.79
CA ARG A 6 16.16 -14.58 -32.65
C ARG A 6 14.74 -13.99 -32.87
N ARG A 7 13.88 -14.65 -33.67
CA ARG A 7 12.58 -14.10 -34.10
C ARG A 7 11.36 -15.00 -33.83
N ASP A 8 11.53 -16.08 -33.07
CA ASP A 8 10.51 -17.13 -32.90
C ASP A 8 9.94 -17.30 -31.48
N VAL A 9 9.92 -16.24 -30.64
CA VAL A 9 9.30 -16.32 -29.29
C VAL A 9 8.27 -15.21 -29.08
N LEU A 10 7.29 -15.13 -29.98
CA LEU A 10 6.11 -14.24 -29.84
C LEU A 10 4.83 -14.93 -30.32
N ARG A 11 4.62 -16.20 -29.94
CA ARG A 11 3.40 -16.95 -30.27
C ARG A 11 3.00 -17.95 -29.19
N TYR A 12 2.57 -17.47 -28.03
CA TYR A 12 1.63 -18.23 -27.20
C TYR A 12 0.47 -17.35 -26.73
N SER A 13 -0.64 -17.58 -27.43
CA SER A 13 -2.04 -17.19 -27.22
C SER A 13 -2.48 -17.36 -25.75
N ALA A 14 -3.21 -16.45 -25.11
CA ALA A 14 -4.59 -16.00 -25.35
C ALA A 14 -5.64 -17.13 -25.23
N ALA A 15 -6.36 -17.17 -24.10
CA ALA A 15 -7.74 -17.66 -23.86
C ALA A 15 -7.99 -17.57 -22.33
N GLY A 16 -8.91 -16.76 -21.79
CA GLY A 16 -10.39 -16.83 -21.80
C GLY A 16 -10.84 -16.60 -20.33
N ALA A 17 -12.00 -16.09 -19.94
CA ALA A 17 -13.21 -15.63 -20.59
C ALA A 17 -13.89 -14.59 -19.67
N VAL A 18 -14.64 -13.66 -20.26
CA VAL A 18 -15.46 -12.66 -19.56
C VAL A 18 -16.84 -13.27 -19.28
N THR A 19 -17.33 -13.16 -18.05
CA THR A 19 -18.75 -13.38 -17.76
C THR A 19 -19.29 -12.16 -17.04
N ALA A 20 -20.07 -11.35 -17.75
CA ALA A 20 -20.91 -10.31 -17.19
C ALA A 20 -22.29 -10.90 -16.86
N ALA A 21 -22.86 -10.52 -15.72
CA ALA A 21 -24.29 -10.62 -15.47
C ALA A 21 -24.73 -9.42 -14.63
N THR A 22 -25.31 -8.43 -15.31
CA THR A 22 -26.09 -7.32 -14.76
C THR A 22 -27.54 -7.75 -14.55
N ALA A 23 -28.14 -7.40 -13.41
CA ALA A 23 -29.57 -7.10 -13.18
C ALA A 23 -29.83 -7.09 -11.67
N THR A 24 -30.62 -6.24 -11.03
CA THR A 24 -31.39 -5.02 -11.38
C THR A 24 -31.90 -4.43 -10.05
N LEU A 25 -32.16 -3.11 -10.08
CA LEU A 25 -32.99 -2.27 -9.21
C LEU A 25 -33.89 -2.94 -8.16
N ALA A 26 -33.94 -2.35 -6.96
CA ALA A 26 -35.14 -1.77 -6.36
C ALA A 26 -34.86 -1.26 -4.93
N GLY A 27 -35.32 -0.05 -4.57
CA GLY A 27 -35.42 0.34 -3.16
C GLY A 27 -35.28 1.82 -2.82
N THR A 28 -36.16 2.65 -3.39
CA THR A 28 -36.82 3.83 -2.77
C THR A 28 -36.06 4.81 -1.88
N GLU A 29 -36.12 6.08 -2.31
CA GLU A 29 -35.95 7.30 -1.52
C GLU A 29 -36.83 7.32 -0.25
N ALA A 30 -36.32 7.92 0.82
CA ALA A 30 -37.13 8.64 1.80
C ALA A 30 -36.32 9.78 2.42
N LEU A 31 -36.67 11.00 2.01
CA LEU A 31 -36.37 12.26 2.69
C LEU A 31 -36.99 12.28 4.10
N ALA A 32 -36.29 12.93 5.06
CA ALA A 32 -36.80 13.96 6.00
C ALA A 32 -36.08 13.93 7.37
N GLY A 33 -35.46 15.05 7.78
CA GLY A 33 -35.22 15.40 9.19
C GLY A 33 -36.52 15.87 9.87
N PRO A 34 -36.56 16.30 11.16
CA PRO A 34 -35.54 17.11 11.84
C PRO A 34 -35.28 16.83 13.36
N ASP A 35 -34.18 17.42 13.85
CA ASP A 35 -33.91 18.11 15.14
C ASP A 35 -34.75 17.78 16.41
N ARG A 36 -34.11 17.21 17.45
CA ARG A 36 -33.82 17.83 18.79
C ARG A 36 -33.73 16.84 19.97
N SER A 37 -32.70 17.12 20.78
CA SER A 37 -32.57 16.95 22.25
C SER A 37 -32.95 15.61 22.88
N ASP A 38 -31.95 14.87 23.36
CA ASP A 38 -31.69 14.74 24.80
C ASP A 38 -30.39 13.95 25.04
N MET A 39 -29.49 14.50 25.86
CA MET A 39 -28.38 13.74 26.43
C MET A 39 -28.93 12.60 27.30
N PRO A 40 -28.25 11.45 27.32
CA PRO A 40 -27.72 11.04 28.62
C PRO A 40 -26.27 10.58 28.56
N ALA A 41 -25.60 10.82 29.68
CA ALA A 41 -24.33 10.21 30.00
C ALA A 41 -24.42 8.67 30.01
N ASP A 42 -23.26 8.07 29.75
CA ASP A 42 -22.86 6.74 30.20
C ASP A 42 -23.45 5.52 29.48
N ARG A 43 -22.66 4.98 28.54
CA ARG A 43 -22.30 3.56 28.42
C ARG A 43 -21.53 3.38 27.11
N ARG A 44 -20.21 3.32 27.21
CA ARG A 44 -19.40 2.64 26.19
C ARG A 44 -19.86 1.18 26.18
N THR A 45 -20.75 0.85 25.27
CA THR A 45 -21.04 -0.54 24.93
C THR A 45 -19.80 -1.09 24.24
N ASP A 46 -19.09 -1.96 24.95
CA ASP A 46 -18.03 -2.83 24.42
C ASP A 46 -18.59 -3.88 23.46
N ARG A 47 -19.27 -3.43 22.41
CA ARG A 47 -19.72 -4.23 21.26
C ARG A 47 -19.60 -3.35 20.03
N ASP A 48 -18.88 -3.84 19.03
CA ASP A 48 -18.75 -3.30 17.67
C ASP A 48 -17.62 -2.29 17.39
N LYS A 49 -16.54 -2.30 18.20
CA LYS A 49 -15.20 -2.04 17.66
C LYS A 49 -14.44 -3.35 17.59
N LYS A 50 -14.65 -4.08 16.49
CA LYS A 50 -13.68 -5.09 16.05
C LYS A 50 -12.39 -4.31 15.83
N ALA A 51 -11.53 -4.26 16.84
CA ALA A 51 -10.23 -3.64 16.74
C ALA A 51 -9.57 -4.33 15.55
N ASP A 52 -9.36 -3.58 14.46
CA ASP A 52 -8.63 -4.11 13.33
C ASP A 52 -7.34 -4.74 13.87
N PRO A 53 -7.01 -5.99 13.50
CA PRO A 53 -5.82 -6.63 14.01
C PRO A 53 -4.61 -5.76 13.69
N TRP A 54 -4.03 -5.15 14.72
CA TRP A 54 -2.83 -4.32 14.62
C TRP A 54 -1.67 -5.24 14.23
N ASP A 55 -1.00 -4.99 13.11
CA ASP A 55 0.19 -5.77 12.76
C ASP A 55 1.32 -5.38 13.73
N PRO A 56 2.08 -6.34 14.27
CA PRO A 56 3.29 -6.01 15.04
C PRO A 56 4.30 -5.14 14.27
N ARG A 57 4.21 -5.07 12.94
CA ARG A 57 5.02 -4.22 12.05
C ARG A 57 4.44 -2.82 11.85
N ASP A 58 3.22 -2.57 12.30
CA ASP A 58 2.60 -1.24 12.23
C ASP A 58 3.35 -0.27 13.14
N PHE A 59 3.48 0.97 12.69
CA PHE A 59 4.22 1.99 13.41
C PHE A 59 3.59 3.37 13.28
N ASP A 60 3.82 4.18 14.31
CA ASP A 60 3.50 5.61 14.36
C ASP A 60 4.61 6.31 15.14
N GLU A 61 5.50 7.02 14.45
CA GLU A 61 6.64 7.69 15.07
C GLU A 61 6.86 9.11 14.52
N LEU A 62 7.58 9.92 15.27
CA LEU A 62 8.06 11.22 14.82
C LEU A 62 9.50 11.07 14.31
N TYR A 63 9.73 11.37 13.03
CA TYR A 63 11.05 11.34 12.40
C TYR A 63 11.37 12.71 11.81
N LYS A 64 12.47 13.34 12.26
CA LYS A 64 12.91 14.69 11.87
C LYS A 64 11.78 15.74 11.92
N GLY A 65 10.98 15.71 12.98
CA GLY A 65 9.85 16.63 13.16
C GLY A 65 8.59 16.29 12.36
N ARG A 66 8.59 15.22 11.55
CA ARG A 66 7.42 14.76 10.81
C ARG A 66 6.87 13.45 11.36
N ARG A 67 5.55 13.36 11.50
CA ARG A 67 4.89 12.11 11.87
C ARG A 67 4.90 11.15 10.70
N ILE A 68 5.37 9.92 10.88
CA ILE A 68 5.27 8.85 9.88
C ILE A 68 4.46 7.71 10.47
N ARG A 69 3.51 7.20 9.69
CA ARG A 69 2.65 6.07 10.08
C ARG A 69 2.65 5.03 9.00
N GLY A 70 2.92 3.78 9.36
CA GLY A 70 2.82 2.64 8.46
C GLY A 70 1.81 1.64 9.00
N ARG A 71 0.95 1.17 8.12
CA ARG A 71 -0.05 0.14 8.44
C ARG A 71 0.02 -0.99 7.42
N HIS A 72 0.17 -2.20 7.92
CA HIS A 72 0.11 -3.44 7.17
C HIS A 72 -1.32 -3.95 7.30
N LEU A 73 -2.01 -4.08 6.17
CA LEU A 73 -3.37 -4.59 6.19
C LEU A 73 -3.33 -6.11 6.36
N LEU A 74 -3.36 -6.53 7.63
CA LEU A 74 -3.37 -7.91 8.10
C LEU A 74 -4.58 -8.64 7.50
N GLY A 75 -4.32 -9.60 6.61
CA GLY A 75 -5.35 -10.36 5.90
C GLY A 75 -5.20 -10.34 4.38
N SER A 76 -4.31 -9.52 3.83
CA SER A 76 -4.01 -9.59 2.42
C SER A 76 -3.01 -10.73 2.15
N LEU A 77 -3.54 -11.88 1.75
CA LEU A 77 -2.81 -12.86 0.94
C LEU A 77 -2.22 -12.23 -0.34
N LEU A 78 -2.65 -11.01 -0.68
CA LEU A 78 -2.16 -10.18 -1.77
C LEU A 78 -1.14 -9.17 -1.22
N ARG A 79 0.14 -9.38 -1.54
CA ARG A 79 1.21 -8.39 -1.27
C ARG A 79 0.83 -7.04 -1.87
N GLY A 80 1.06 -5.93 -1.13
CA GLY A 80 0.98 -4.58 -1.67
C GLY A 80 -0.25 -3.74 -1.34
N GLN A 81 -0.95 -4.06 -0.24
CA GLN A 81 -2.01 -3.20 0.30
C GLN A 81 -1.55 -2.37 1.50
N ASP A 82 -0.24 -2.31 1.76
CA ASP A 82 0.31 -1.58 2.89
C ASP A 82 0.13 -0.07 2.68
N GLU A 83 -0.15 0.63 3.77
CA GLU A 83 -0.42 2.07 3.76
C GLU A 83 0.71 2.81 4.47
N LEU A 84 1.23 3.84 3.81
CA LEU A 84 2.21 4.76 4.38
C LEU A 84 1.65 6.17 4.41
N PHE A 85 1.74 6.80 5.57
CA PHE A 85 1.37 8.19 5.79
C PHE A 85 2.60 8.99 6.24
N VAL A 86 2.79 10.16 5.66
CA VAL A 86 3.79 11.14 6.08
C VAL A 86 3.07 12.45 6.40
N GLY A 87 3.20 12.90 7.64
CA GLY A 87 2.32 13.91 8.23
C GLY A 87 0.87 13.41 8.27
N ASN A 88 -0.02 14.20 7.69
CA ASN A 88 -1.45 13.89 7.59
C ASN A 88 -1.86 13.34 6.21
N ARG A 89 -0.90 13.00 5.35
CA ARG A 89 -1.15 12.64 3.95
C ARG A 89 -0.73 11.21 3.65
N LYS A 90 -1.54 10.52 2.84
CA LYS A 90 -1.27 9.17 2.35
C LYS A 90 -0.32 9.22 1.16
N LEU A 91 0.60 8.27 1.10
CA LEU A 91 1.47 8.01 -0.03
C LEU A 91 1.03 6.71 -0.69
N ALA A 92 0.76 6.75 -1.99
CA ALA A 92 0.50 5.56 -2.77
C ALA A 92 1.79 4.75 -2.95
N LEU A 93 1.67 3.45 -2.67
CA LEU A 93 2.75 2.49 -2.82
C LEU A 93 2.41 1.55 -3.97
N THR A 94 3.41 1.26 -4.79
CA THR A 94 3.34 0.20 -5.79
C THR A 94 4.38 -0.86 -5.45
N THR A 95 4.00 -2.12 -5.59
CA THR A 95 4.91 -3.25 -5.37
C THR A 95 5.46 -3.72 -6.71
N ILE A 96 6.78 -3.90 -6.75
CA ILE A 96 7.48 -4.38 -7.95
C ILE A 96 8.40 -5.54 -7.59
N SER A 97 8.58 -6.48 -8.51
CA SER A 97 9.63 -7.49 -8.40
C SER A 97 10.90 -6.93 -9.02
N THR A 98 12.00 -6.88 -8.25
CA THR A 98 13.27 -6.31 -8.71
C THR A 98 14.47 -7.05 -8.11
N LEU A 99 15.65 -6.81 -8.70
CA LEU A 99 16.93 -7.33 -8.23
C LEU A 99 17.51 -6.42 -7.15
N PHE A 100 17.74 -6.98 -5.96
CA PHE A 100 18.40 -6.30 -4.85
C PHE A 100 19.88 -6.68 -4.76
N PHE A 101 20.71 -5.69 -4.43
CA PHE A 101 22.15 -5.82 -4.19
C PHE A 101 22.44 -5.52 -2.72
N PRO A 102 22.59 -6.54 -1.86
CA PRO A 102 22.85 -6.34 -0.44
C PRO A 102 24.20 -5.66 -0.18
N ALA A 103 24.23 -4.73 0.78
CA ALA A 103 25.46 -4.02 1.16
C ALA A 103 26.43 -4.88 1.98
N ASP A 104 25.97 -6.02 2.51
CA ASP A 104 26.77 -6.97 3.28
C ASP A 104 27.63 -7.89 2.40
N GLY A 105 27.63 -7.69 1.08
CA GLY A 105 28.39 -8.49 0.12
C GLY A 105 27.77 -9.85 -0.20
N SER A 106 26.57 -10.14 0.33
CA SER A 106 25.82 -11.34 -0.06
C SER A 106 25.37 -11.28 -1.53
N ALA A 107 25.06 -12.45 -2.09
CA ALA A 107 24.70 -12.57 -3.50
C ALA A 107 23.43 -11.75 -3.82
N PRO A 108 23.36 -11.08 -4.99
CA PRO A 108 22.14 -10.42 -5.44
C PRO A 108 20.97 -11.40 -5.53
N TYR A 109 19.76 -10.93 -5.21
CA TYR A 109 18.56 -11.76 -5.25
C TYR A 109 17.33 -10.97 -5.71
N VAL A 110 16.35 -11.70 -6.25
CA VAL A 110 15.07 -11.11 -6.68
C VAL A 110 14.10 -11.12 -5.51
N ALA A 111 13.52 -9.95 -5.20
CA ALA A 111 12.49 -9.81 -4.18
C ALA A 111 11.49 -8.73 -4.55
N THR A 112 10.42 -8.61 -3.76
CA THR A 112 9.43 -7.56 -3.92
C THR A 112 9.87 -6.30 -3.17
N GLY A 113 9.83 -5.15 -3.84
CA GLY A 113 10.09 -3.85 -3.24
C GLY A 113 8.90 -2.90 -3.37
N TYR A 114 8.79 -1.95 -2.44
CA TYR A 114 7.93 -0.78 -2.55
C TYR A 114 8.61 0.31 -3.36
N ILE A 115 7.83 0.93 -4.25
CA ILE A 115 8.12 2.21 -4.89
C ILE A 115 6.96 3.17 -4.65
N SER A 116 7.21 4.45 -4.87
CA SER A 116 6.17 5.50 -4.83
C SER A 116 6.44 6.55 -5.91
N ALA A 117 5.55 7.52 -6.04
CA ALA A 117 5.77 8.68 -6.92
C ALA A 117 7.02 9.49 -6.56
N ILE A 118 7.43 9.46 -5.28
CA ILE A 118 8.55 10.24 -4.75
C ILE A 118 9.84 9.42 -4.74
N ASN A 119 9.74 8.12 -4.46
CA ASN A 119 10.86 7.18 -4.46
C ASN A 119 10.60 6.07 -5.46
N HIS A 120 10.83 6.39 -6.72
CA HIS A 120 10.42 5.54 -7.84
C HIS A 120 11.51 4.58 -8.32
N TYR A 121 12.76 5.05 -8.33
CA TYR A 121 13.90 4.37 -8.94
C TYR A 121 14.84 3.70 -7.94
N ASP A 122 14.50 3.76 -6.65
CA ASP A 122 15.30 3.13 -5.60
C ASP A 122 14.39 2.35 -4.64
N PRO A 123 13.93 1.16 -5.08
CA PRO A 123 12.94 0.36 -4.40
C PRO A 123 13.40 -0.03 -2.99
N VAL A 124 12.48 -0.01 -2.03
CA VAL A 124 12.74 -0.49 -0.67
C VAL A 124 12.12 -1.86 -0.52
N GLU A 125 12.91 -2.86 -0.17
CA GLU A 125 12.43 -4.24 0.03
C GLU A 125 11.24 -4.28 1.00
N ILE A 126 10.21 -5.04 0.63
CA ILE A 126 9.02 -5.25 1.45
C ILE A 126 9.37 -6.05 2.70
N ASP A 127 8.61 -5.79 3.77
CA ASP A 127 8.69 -6.55 5.00
C ASP A 127 8.41 -8.04 4.80
N ASP A 128 9.40 -8.86 5.10
CA ASP A 128 9.35 -10.32 5.08
C ASP A 128 9.66 -10.91 6.47
N ASN A 129 9.86 -12.22 6.55
CA ASN A 129 10.18 -12.88 7.81
C ASN A 129 11.57 -12.49 8.36
N ARG A 130 12.46 -11.95 7.53
CA ARG A 130 13.85 -11.60 7.86
C ARG A 130 14.01 -10.10 8.15
N ARG A 131 13.25 -9.25 7.47
CA ARG A 131 13.28 -7.79 7.59
C ARG A 131 11.87 -7.27 7.84
N ARG A 132 11.70 -6.53 8.94
CA ARG A 132 10.39 -6.06 9.43
C ARG A 132 10.32 -4.53 9.54
N ASP A 133 11.22 -3.84 8.85
CA ASP A 133 11.36 -2.38 8.86
C ASP A 133 11.34 -1.74 7.46
N GLY A 134 11.02 -2.46 6.39
CA GLY A 134 10.94 -1.99 5.00
C GLY A 134 10.00 -0.81 4.83
N LEU A 135 8.74 -0.92 5.28
CA LEU A 135 7.77 0.17 5.19
C LEU A 135 8.23 1.42 6.00
N LYS A 136 8.86 1.17 7.15
CA LYS A 136 9.43 2.21 8.01
C LYS A 136 10.62 2.92 7.37
N ARG A 137 11.53 2.16 6.76
CA ARG A 137 12.69 2.68 6.01
C ARG A 137 12.24 3.52 4.83
N LEU A 138 11.19 3.09 4.11
CA LEU A 138 10.59 3.90 3.06
C LEU A 138 10.05 5.21 3.64
N GLY A 139 9.28 5.17 4.73
CA GLY A 139 8.76 6.38 5.39
C GLY A 139 9.84 7.40 5.73
N ARG A 140 10.93 6.95 6.34
CA ARG A 140 12.09 7.81 6.67
C ARG A 140 12.75 8.38 5.43
N LYS A 141 12.95 7.55 4.41
CA LYS A 141 13.53 7.96 3.13
C LYS A 141 12.68 9.02 2.42
N ILE A 142 11.36 8.90 2.45
CA ILE A 142 10.46 9.91 1.89
C ILE A 142 10.59 11.23 2.64
N VAL A 143 10.68 11.21 3.97
CA VAL A 143 10.96 12.41 4.77
C VAL A 143 12.30 13.02 4.38
N ASP A 144 13.33 12.19 4.17
CA ASP A 144 14.66 12.65 3.76
C ASP A 144 14.66 13.28 2.36
N ILE A 145 13.90 12.74 1.41
CA ILE A 145 13.74 13.30 0.05
C ILE A 145 12.96 14.62 0.07
N LEU A 146 11.89 14.69 0.88
CA LEU A 146 11.03 15.87 0.96
C LEU A 146 11.70 17.05 1.67
N GLY A 147 12.58 16.80 2.64
CA GLY A 147 13.18 17.85 3.46
C GLY A 147 12.11 18.66 4.20
N ASP A 148 11.97 19.94 3.82
CA ASP A 148 11.01 20.89 4.39
C ASP A 148 9.66 20.91 3.63
N CYS A 149 9.55 20.23 2.48
CA CYS A 149 8.31 20.19 1.68
C CYS A 149 7.28 19.19 2.21
N GLU A 150 5.98 19.49 2.13
CA GLU A 150 4.92 18.52 2.43
C GLU A 150 4.58 17.62 1.23
N LEU A 151 3.97 16.47 1.50
CA LEU A 151 3.35 15.66 0.45
C LEU A 151 2.24 16.46 -0.26
N GLY A 152 2.15 16.35 -1.58
CA GLY A 152 1.00 16.87 -2.34
C GLY A 152 -0.25 16.01 -2.13
N GLU A 153 -1.43 16.46 -2.60
CA GLU A 153 -2.64 15.61 -2.59
C GLU A 153 -2.51 14.46 -3.60
N GLU A 154 -1.81 14.75 -4.70
CA GLU A 154 -1.49 13.83 -5.77
C GLU A 154 -0.67 12.62 -5.31
N SER A 155 0.04 12.71 -4.17
CA SER A 155 0.85 11.60 -3.66
C SER A 155 0.02 10.39 -3.25
N ALA A 156 -1.27 10.55 -3.02
CA ALA A 156 -2.18 9.47 -2.68
C ALA A 156 -2.72 8.71 -3.90
N ARG A 157 -2.46 9.19 -5.13
CA ARG A 157 -2.93 8.52 -6.35
C ARG A 157 -2.03 7.34 -6.69
N THR A 158 -2.64 6.18 -6.87
CA THR A 158 -1.94 4.97 -7.31
C THR A 158 -1.38 5.17 -8.72
N HIS A 159 -0.14 4.76 -8.92
CA HIS A 159 0.50 4.75 -10.24
C HIS A 159 0.72 3.30 -10.69
N HIS A 160 0.39 3.01 -11.94
CA HIS A 160 0.53 1.69 -12.55
C HIS A 160 1.86 1.56 -13.30
N HIS A 161 2.50 0.39 -13.17
CA HIS A 161 3.75 0.01 -13.82
C HIS A 161 3.57 -1.23 -14.69
#